data_AF-A0A819Q5B4-F1
#
_entry.id   AF-A0A819Q5B4-F1
#
_cell.length_a   1.000
_cell.length_b   1.000
_cell.length_c   1.000
_cell.angle_alpha   90.00
_cell.angle_beta   90.00
_cell.angle_gamma   90.00
#
_symmetry.space_group_name_H-M   'P 1'
#
loop_
_entity.id
_entity.type
_entity.pdbx_description
1 polymer ?
#
loop_
_entity_poly.entity_id
_entity_poly.type
_entity_poly.pdbx_seq_one_letter_code
_entity_poly.pdbx_strand_id
1 'polypeptide(L)'
;MSEVFLITNILSKFLQKLGVSLTEAMAQVEITVCSLESMKNDDEFNRIWNENMNIGAENDTDEPDEQRKRKVPARLGGGDIISRTLSAKDSCRINSFYAALDVIITSLKKDLTKIV
;
A
#
# COMPACT_ATOMS: atom_id res chain seq x y z
N MET A 1 3.22 -7.59 -0.17
CA MET A 1 4.22 -6.50 -0.07
C MET A 1 5.49 -6.79 -0.88
N SER A 2 5.99 -8.04 -0.92
CA SER A 2 7.14 -8.42 -1.76
C SER A 2 6.97 -8.06 -3.24
N GLU A 3 5.75 -8.15 -3.76
CA GLU A 3 5.42 -7.86 -5.15
C GLU A 3 5.56 -6.38 -5.52
N VAL A 4 5.18 -5.47 -4.61
CA VAL A 4 5.40 -4.02 -4.77
C VAL A 4 6.90 -3.73 -4.84
N PHE A 5 7.71 -4.37 -4.00
CA PHE A 5 9.17 -4.27 -4.07
C PHE A 5 9.75 -4.84 -5.36
N LEU A 6 9.21 -5.96 -5.87
CA LEU A 6 9.63 -6.54 -7.13
C LEU A 6 9.39 -5.57 -8.29
N ILE A 7 8.17 -5.05 -8.41
CA ILE A 7 7.75 -4.12 -9.47
C ILE A 7 8.61 -2.86 -9.45
N THR A 8 8.80 -2.25 -8.27
CA THR A 8 9.61 -1.03 -8.13
C THR A 8 11.11 -1.29 -8.35
N ASN A 9 11.62 -2.47 -7.99
CA ASN A 9 13.00 -2.86 -8.26
C ASN A 9 13.26 -3.08 -9.77
N ILE A 10 12.28 -3.64 -10.50
CA ILE A 10 12.36 -3.76 -11.97
C ILE A 10 12.50 -2.37 -12.59
N LEU A 11 11.65 -1.43 -12.18
CA LEU A 11 11.75 -0.04 -12.64
C LEU A 11 13.11 0.57 -12.30
N SER A 12 13.56 0.42 -11.05
CA SER A 12 14.85 0.95 -10.59
C SER A 12 16.02 0.43 -11.44
N LYS A 13 16.07 -0.88 -11.68
CA LYS A 13 17.09 -1.50 -12.54
C LYS A 13 16.98 -1.04 -13.99
N PHE A 14 15.77 -0.85 -14.50
CA PHE A 14 15.57 -0.36 -15.88
C PHE A 14 16.12 1.04 -16.04
N LEU A 15 15.77 1.96 -15.14
CA LEU A 15 16.21 3.36 -15.20
C LEU A 15 17.73 3.53 -15.01
N GLN A 16 18.39 2.56 -14.38
CA GLN A 16 19.84 2.56 -14.20
C GLN A 16 20.61 1.99 -15.40
N LYS A 17 19.94 1.44 -16.42
CA LYS A 17 20.61 0.94 -17.62
C LYS A 17 21.20 2.09 -18.43
N LEU A 18 22.41 1.90 -18.94
CA LEU A 18 23.03 2.83 -19.88
C LEU A 18 22.27 2.81 -21.21
N GLY A 19 22.05 3.99 -21.79
CA GLY A 19 21.46 4.14 -23.13
C GLY A 19 19.93 4.12 -23.17
N VAL A 20 19.24 4.16 -22.02
CA VAL A 20 17.78 4.31 -21.99
C VAL A 20 17.41 5.73 -22.43
N SER A 21 16.58 5.83 -23.47
CA SER A 21 16.02 7.11 -23.91
C SER A 21 14.95 7.59 -22.91
N LEU A 22 14.72 8.90 -22.89
CA LEU A 22 13.68 9.49 -22.04
C LEU A 22 12.30 8.88 -22.33
N THR A 23 11.98 8.66 -23.61
CA THR A 23 10.73 8.04 -24.04
C THR A 23 10.56 6.62 -23.51
N GLU A 24 11.62 5.81 -23.52
CA GLU A 24 11.60 4.46 -22.96
C GLU A 24 11.47 4.48 -21.43
N ALA A 25 12.16 5.41 -20.76
CA ALA A 25 12.04 5.60 -19.32
C ALA A 25 10.60 5.99 -18.93
N MET A 26 9.98 6.93 -19.64
CA MET A 26 8.59 7.34 -19.39
C MET A 26 7.61 6.19 -19.61
N ALA A 27 7.74 5.45 -20.72
CA ALA A 27 6.91 4.29 -20.98
C ALA A 27 7.03 3.22 -19.89
N GLN A 28 8.25 2.96 -19.39
CA GLN A 28 8.46 2.01 -18.30
C GLN A 28 7.85 2.47 -16.98
N VAL A 29 7.90 3.78 -16.68
CA VAL A 29 7.23 4.34 -15.50
C VAL A 29 5.72 4.20 -15.62
N GLU A 30 5.12 4.48 -16.78
CA GLU A 30 3.68 4.32 -17.03
C GLU A 30 3.24 2.85 -16.85
N ILE A 31 3.97 1.91 -17.43
CA ILE A 31 3.72 0.47 -17.24
C ILE A 31 3.77 0.08 -15.75
N THR A 32 4.74 0.63 -15.03
CA THR A 32 4.90 0.38 -13.59
C THR A 32 3.73 0.94 -12.80
N VAL A 33 3.26 2.15 -13.13
CA VAL A 33 2.09 2.77 -12.53
C VAL A 33 0.84 1.92 -12.79
N CYS A 34 0.59 1.50 -14.04
CA CYS A 34 -0.56 0.64 -14.35
C CYS A 34 -0.52 -0.70 -13.60
N SER A 35 0.68 -1.27 -13.42
CA SER A 35 0.87 -2.50 -12.65
C SER A 35 0.57 -2.30 -11.15
N LEU A 36 0.94 -1.17 -10.57
CA LEU A 36 0.62 -0.86 -9.17
C LEU A 36 -0.86 -0.51 -9.00
N GLU A 37 -1.49 0.13 -9.98
CA GLU A 37 -2.92 0.43 -9.97
C GLU A 37 -3.77 -0.84 -10.08
N SER A 38 -3.36 -1.82 -10.89
CA SER A 38 -4.09 -3.09 -11.01
C SER A 38 -4.10 -3.89 -9.70
N MET A 39 -3.11 -3.70 -8.82
CA MET A 39 -3.10 -4.29 -7.48
C MET A 39 -4.13 -3.67 -6.53
N LYS A 40 -4.71 -2.51 -6.85
CA LYS A 40 -5.75 -1.86 -6.03
C LYS A 40 -7.12 -2.50 -6.23
N ASN A 41 -7.21 -3.80 -5.95
CA ASN A 41 -8.47 -4.52 -5.93
C ASN A 41 -8.61 -5.35 -4.66
N ASP A 42 -9.84 -5.75 -4.34
CA ASP A 42 -10.14 -6.46 -3.10
C ASP A 42 -9.61 -7.90 -3.13
N ASP A 43 -9.59 -8.55 -4.28
CA ASP A 43 -9.13 -9.93 -4.43
C ASP A 43 -7.62 -10.04 -4.13
N GLU A 44 -6.84 -9.10 -4.65
CA GLU A 44 -5.40 -9.03 -4.44
C GLU A 44 -5.05 -8.70 -2.99
N PHE A 45 -5.80 -7.77 -2.38
CA PHE A 45 -5.67 -7.53 -0.94
C PHE A 45 -5.99 -8.79 -0.13
N ASN A 46 -7.09 -9.48 -0.44
CA ASN A 46 -7.49 -10.70 0.25
C ASN A 46 -6.45 -11.82 0.10
N ARG A 47 -5.84 -11.95 -1.09
CA ARG A 47 -4.74 -12.89 -1.35
C ARG A 47 -3.56 -12.62 -0.42
N ILE A 48 -3.05 -11.40 -0.40
CA ILE A 48 -1.91 -10.99 0.44
C ILE A 48 -2.25 -11.11 1.93
N TRP A 49 -3.48 -10.74 2.31
CA TRP A 49 -3.95 -10.85 3.68
C TRP A 49 -3.93 -12.31 4.16
N ASN A 50 -4.52 -13.22 3.37
CA ASN A 50 -4.58 -14.64 3.71
C ASN A 50 -3.19 -15.27 3.74
N GLU A 51 -2.30 -14.91 2.82
CA GLU A 51 -0.90 -15.34 2.82
C GLU A 51 -0.19 -14.91 4.12
N ASN A 52 -0.35 -13.65 4.53
CA ASN A 52 0.22 -13.17 5.79
C ASN A 52 -0.39 -13.87 7.02
N MET A 53 -1.69 -14.17 7.01
CA MET A 53 -2.33 -14.91 8.11
C MET A 53 -1.80 -16.35 8.20
N ASN A 54 -1.57 -17.01 7.06
CA ASN A 54 -0.97 -18.34 7.03
C ASN A 54 0.46 -18.32 7.58
N ILE A 55 1.29 -17.35 7.16
CA ILE A 55 2.64 -17.18 7.68
C ILE A 55 2.60 -16.86 9.18
N GLY A 56 1.66 -16.01 9.63
CA GLY A 56 1.47 -15.71 11.04
C GLY A 56 1.16 -16.96 11.86
N ALA A 57 0.22 -17.79 11.38
CA ALA A 57 -0.12 -19.05 12.02
C ALA A 57 1.07 -20.05 12.08
N GLU A 58 1.91 -20.09 11.05
CA GLU A 58 3.14 -20.90 11.06
C GLU A 58 4.19 -20.40 12.07
N ASN A 59 4.11 -19.13 12.48
CA ASN A 59 5.06 -18.47 13.38
C ASN A 59 4.44 -18.11 14.74
N ASP A 60 3.33 -18.75 15.14
CA ASP A 60 2.59 -18.47 16.39
C ASP A 60 2.30 -16.97 16.61
N THR A 61 1.99 -16.26 15.53
CA THR A 61 1.68 -14.83 15.54
C THR A 61 0.19 -14.63 15.25
N ASP A 62 -0.49 -13.94 16.17
CA ASP A 62 -1.92 -13.65 16.07
C ASP A 62 -2.25 -12.56 15.05
N GLU A 63 -3.53 -12.47 14.68
CA GLU A 63 -4.07 -11.39 13.84
C GLU A 63 -3.76 -10.01 14.46
N PRO A 64 -3.46 -8.98 13.65
CA PRO A 64 -3.22 -7.64 14.16
C PRO A 64 -4.38 -7.14 15.03
N ASP A 65 -4.09 -6.77 16.28
CA ASP A 65 -5.10 -6.24 17.20
C ASP A 65 -5.62 -4.87 16.68
N GLU A 66 -6.93 -4.65 16.80
CA GLU A 66 -7.54 -3.39 16.39
C GLU A 66 -6.94 -2.24 17.20
N GLN A 67 -6.61 -1.11 16.55
CA GLN A 67 -6.09 0.05 17.25
C GLN A 67 -7.01 0.42 18.42
N ARG A 68 -6.47 0.28 19.63
CA ARG A 68 -7.20 0.51 20.88
C ARG A 68 -7.91 1.86 20.83
N LYS A 69 -9.25 1.85 20.88
CA LYS A 69 -10.06 3.07 20.89
C LYS A 69 -9.57 3.99 21.99
N ARG A 70 -9.09 5.18 21.63
CA ARG A 70 -8.74 6.22 22.60
C ARG A 70 -10.04 6.71 23.24
N LYS A 71 -10.35 6.22 24.44
CA LYS A 71 -11.49 6.71 25.21
C LYS A 71 -11.14 8.08 25.75
N VAL A 72 -11.83 9.12 25.28
CA VAL A 72 -11.70 10.46 25.86
C VAL A 72 -12.22 10.37 27.31
N PRO A 73 -11.45 10.79 28.32
CA PRO A 73 -11.90 10.77 29.70
C PRO A 73 -13.23 11.51 29.85
N ALA A 74 -14.18 10.94 30.59
CA ALA A 74 -15.51 11.52 30.80
C ALA A 74 -15.46 12.97 31.34
N ARG A 75 -14.39 13.31 32.07
CA ARG A 75 -14.11 14.67 32.60
C ARG A 75 -13.93 15.74 31.53
N LEU A 76 -13.69 15.37 30.27
CA LEU A 76 -13.55 16.28 29.13
C LEU A 76 -14.81 16.30 28.24
N GLY A 77 -15.97 15.86 28.76
CA GLY A 77 -17.21 15.80 27.98
C GLY A 77 -17.31 14.59 27.07
N GLY A 78 -16.68 13.47 27.46
CA GLY A 78 -16.54 12.25 26.65
C GLY A 78 -17.88 11.65 26.23
N GLY A 79 -18.35 12.02 25.04
CA GLY A 79 -19.23 11.18 24.24
C GLY A 79 -18.42 10.07 23.59
N ASP A 80 -19.01 8.88 23.44
CA ASP A 80 -18.44 7.88 22.56
C ASP A 80 -18.35 8.51 21.16
N ILE A 81 -17.13 8.75 20.69
CA ILE A 81 -16.93 9.07 19.28
C ILE A 81 -17.37 7.81 18.55
N ILE A 82 -18.55 7.86 17.93
CA ILE A 82 -19.06 6.83 17.01
C ILE A 82 -18.20 6.92 15.74
N SER A 83 -16.92 6.59 15.88
CA SER A 83 -16.10 6.21 14.75
C SER A 83 -16.63 4.83 14.35
N ARG A 84 -17.11 4.70 13.11
CA ARG A 84 -17.43 3.39 12.53
C ARG A 84 -16.20 2.52 12.75
N THR A 85 -16.31 1.53 13.64
CA THR A 85 -15.21 0.61 13.90
C THR A 85 -14.98 -0.17 12.61
N LEU A 86 -13.94 0.21 11.86
CA LEU A 86 -13.44 -0.61 10.76
C LEU A 86 -12.82 -1.85 11.40
N SER A 87 -13.06 -3.02 10.81
CA SER A 87 -12.37 -4.23 11.25
C SER A 87 -10.84 -4.05 11.15
N ALA A 88 -10.05 -4.81 11.92
CA ALA A 88 -8.59 -4.82 11.78
C ALA A 88 -8.16 -5.00 10.31
N LYS A 89 -8.82 -5.93 9.61
CA LYS A 89 -8.62 -6.20 8.18
C LYS A 89 -8.93 -4.99 7.30
N ASP A 90 -10.08 -4.34 7.50
CA ASP A 90 -10.46 -3.15 6.72
C ASP A 90 -9.53 -1.96 6.99
N SER A 91 -9.12 -1.79 8.24
CA SER A 91 -8.17 -0.76 8.63
C SER A 91 -6.82 -1.01 7.94
N CYS A 92 -6.33 -2.25 7.92
CA CYS A 92 -5.10 -2.59 7.21
C CYS A 92 -5.24 -2.40 5.69
N ARG A 93 -6.39 -2.76 5.11
CA ARG A 93 -6.68 -2.56 3.68
C ARG A 93 -6.57 -1.09 3.30
N ILE A 94 -7.31 -0.23 4.00
CA ILE A 94 -7.44 1.18 3.66
C ILE A 94 -6.20 1.96 4.08
N ASN A 95 -5.82 1.87 5.35
CA ASN A 95 -4.84 2.76 5.97
C ASN A 95 -3.39 2.32 5.73
N SER A 96 -3.17 1.05 5.38
CA SER A 96 -1.82 0.53 5.14
C SER A 96 -1.62 0.16 3.67
N PHE A 97 -2.41 -0.78 3.14
CA PHE A 97 -2.17 -1.32 1.80
C PHE A 97 -2.45 -0.30 0.70
N TYR A 98 -3.68 0.22 0.62
CA TYR A 98 -4.02 1.21 -0.40
C TYR A 98 -3.31 2.54 -0.20
N ALA A 99 -3.16 2.99 1.05
CA ALA A 99 -2.40 4.21 1.36
C ALA A 99 -0.93 4.11 0.89
N ALA A 100 -0.25 2.97 1.10
CA ALA A 100 1.12 2.79 0.62
C ALA A 100 1.19 2.80 -0.91
N LEU A 101 0.27 2.11 -1.60
CA LEU A 101 0.21 2.12 -3.05
C LEU A 101 -0.01 3.54 -3.60
N ASP A 102 -0.93 4.31 -2.98
CA ASP A 102 -1.23 5.68 -3.39
C ASP A 102 -0.03 6.62 -3.24
N VAL A 103 0.74 6.49 -2.17
CA VAL A 103 1.97 7.26 -1.97
C VAL A 103 2.99 6.94 -3.07
N ILE A 104 3.19 5.66 -3.39
CA ILE A 104 4.15 5.23 -4.42
C ILE A 104 3.71 5.73 -5.80
N ILE A 105 2.45 5.48 -6.18
CA ILE A 105 1.88 5.88 -7.48
C ILE A 105 1.95 7.41 -7.64
N THR A 106 1.57 8.16 -6.61
CA THR A 106 1.60 9.63 -6.65
C THR A 106 3.03 10.15 -6.81
N SER A 107 4.00 9.51 -6.15
CA SER A 107 5.42 9.88 -6.27
C SER A 107 5.93 9.65 -7.70
N LEU A 108 5.62 8.48 -8.30
CA LEU A 108 6.00 8.17 -9.67
C LEU A 108 5.37 9.14 -10.69
N LYS A 109 4.07 9.45 -10.55
CA LYS A 109 3.37 10.41 -11.43
C LYS A 109 3.91 11.84 -11.27
N LYS A 110 4.26 12.26 -10.06
CA LYS A 110 4.82 13.59 -9.79
C LYS A 110 6.19 13.77 -10.45
N ASP A 111 7.01 12.74 -10.49
CA ASP A 111 8.32 12.85 -11.11
C ASP A 111 8.24 12.79 -12.65
N LEU A 112 7.23 12.10 -13.21
CA LEU A 112 6.94 12.12 -14.64
C LEU A 112 6.52 13.51 -15.15
N THR A 113 5.77 14.26 -14.34
CA THR A 113 5.29 15.62 -14.68
C THR A 113 6.34 16.73 -14.54
N LYS A 114 7.48 16.46 -13.90
CA LYS A 114 8.60 17.42 -13.80
C LYS A 114 9.58 17.33 -14.98
N ILE A 115 9.48 16.26 -15.77
CA ILE A 115 10.40 15.94 -16.86
C ILE A 115 9.92 16.56 -18.19
N VAL A 116 8.62 16.85 -18.30
CA VAL A 116 7.97 17.58 -19.41
C VAL A 116 7.90 19.07 -19.10
#